data_AF-A0A3B3X601-F1
#
_entry.id   AF-A0A3B3X601-F1
#
_cell.length_a   1.000
_cell.length_b   1.000
_cell.length_c   1.000
_cell.angle_alpha   90.00
_cell.angle_beta   90.00
_cell.angle_gamma   90.00
#
_symmetry.space_group_name_H-M   'P 1'
#
loop_
_entity.id
_entity.type
_entity.pdbx_description
1 polymer ?
#
loop_
_entity_poly.entity_id
_entity_poly.type
_entity_poly.pdbx_seq_one_letter_code
_entity_poly.pdbx_strand_id
1 'polypeptide(L)' 'MFSIGILLSLYLSVQYGMRSSEKMCEPITIPMCQGLSYNQTIVPNLLGHTSQREAVMKMSFFKTFHILI' A
#
# COMPACT_ATOMS: atom_id res chain seq x y z
N MET A 1 14.48 17.98 32.90
CA MET A 1 13.06 18.16 32.49
C MET A 1 12.92 18.38 30.98
N PHE A 2 13.69 19.29 30.36
CA PHE A 2 13.68 19.50 28.90
C PHE A 2 14.08 18.27 28.07
N SER A 3 15.11 17.53 28.49
CA SER A 3 15.57 16.34 27.76
C SER A 3 14.54 15.20 27.74
N ILE A 4 13.74 15.06 28.80
CA ILE A 4 12.69 14.03 28.90
C ILE A 4 11.54 14.36 27.95
N GLY A 5 11.16 15.65 27.83
CA GLY A 5 10.12 16.09 26.89
C GLY A 5 10.50 15.86 25.42
N ILE A 6 11.77 16.08 25.07
CA ILE A 6 12.30 15.79 23.73
C ILE A 6 12.26 14.28 23.44
N LEU A 7 12.75 13.46 24.37
CA LEU A 7 12.71 12.00 24.27
C LEU A 7 11.28 11.44 24.13
N LEU A 8 10.34 11.97 24.91
CA LEU A 8 8.93 11.56 24.85
C LEU A 8 8.27 11.98 23.53
N SER A 9 8.59 13.18 23.03
CA SER A 9 8.09 13.68 21.75
C SER A 9 8.64 12.87 20.57
N LEU A 10 9.93 12.53 20.60
CA LEU A 10 10.55 11.64 19.62
C LEU A 10 9.94 10.24 19.68
N TYR A 11 9.78 9.67 20.87
CA TYR A 11 9.12 8.38 21.06
C TYR A 11 7.70 8.37 20.50
N LEU A 12 6.89 9.38 20.82
CA LEU A 12 5.54 9.54 20.27
C LEU A 12 5.57 9.71 18.74
N SER A 13 6.50 10.47 18.18
CA SER A 13 6.62 10.64 16.72
C SER A 13 7.00 9.32 16.01
N VAL A 14 7.83 8.49 16.64
CA VAL A 14 8.17 7.14 16.14
C VAL A 14 6.96 6.22 16.21
N GLN A 15 6.21 6.22 17.32
CA GLN A 15 5.00 5.41 17.49
C GLN A 15 3.86 5.85 16.55
N TYR A 16 3.65 7.16 16.37
CA TYR A 16 2.67 7.71 15.43
C TYR A 16 3.09 7.45 13.97
N GLY A 17 4.38 7.55 13.64
CA GLY A 17 4.91 7.22 12.32
C GLY A 17 4.84 5.73 11.97
N MET A 18 4.92 4.86 12.98
CA MET A 18 4.78 3.40 12.85
C MET A 18 3.34 2.89 12.99
N ARG A 19 2.34 3.77 13.12
CA ARG A 19 0.92 3.37 12.99
C ARG A 19 0.55 3.09 11.53
N SER A 20 1.40 2.38 10.80
CA SER A 20 0.98 1.53 9.71
C SER A 20 0.18 0.41 10.36
N SER A 21 -1.14 0.40 10.13
CA SER A 21 -1.89 -0.85 10.12
C SER A 21 -0.96 -1.91 9.54
N GLU A 22 -0.69 -3.01 10.26
CA GLU A 22 0.20 -4.09 9.79
C GLU A 22 0.00 -4.23 8.29
N LYS A 23 1.02 -3.84 7.51
CA LYS A 23 0.96 -3.89 6.05
C LYS A 23 1.02 -5.36 5.69
N MET A 24 -0.10 -6.05 5.85
CA MET A 24 -0.22 -7.46 5.56
C MET A 24 -0.04 -7.62 4.05
N CYS A 25 0.99 -8.38 3.70
CA CYS A 25 1.20 -8.80 2.34
C CYS A 25 0.13 -9.84 2.00
N GLU A 26 -0.68 -9.56 1.00
CA GLU A 26 -1.66 -10.50 0.44
C GLU A 26 -1.16 -11.08 -0.89
N PRO A 27 -1.44 -12.36 -1.20
CA PRO A 27 -1.00 -12.98 -2.44
C PRO A 27 -1.66 -12.34 -3.65
N ILE A 28 -0.91 -12.16 -4.74
CA ILE A 28 -1.44 -11.56 -5.98
C ILE A 28 -2.42 -12.53 -6.65
N THR A 29 -3.68 -12.11 -6.76
CA THR A 29 -4.74 -12.88 -7.43
C THR A 29 -5.02 -12.37 -8.85
N ILE A 30 -4.40 -11.25 -9.26
CA ILE A 30 -4.64 -10.58 -10.55
C ILE A 30 -3.92 -11.36 -11.66
N PRO A 31 -4.62 -11.97 -12.64
CA PRO A 31 -3.99 -12.82 -13.65
C PRO A 31 -2.93 -12.11 -14.49
N MET A 32 -3.13 -10.81 -14.79
CA MET A 32 -2.16 -10.02 -15.56
C MET A 32 -0.88 -9.67 -14.79
N CYS A 33 -0.88 -9.84 -13.46
CA CYS A 33 0.27 -9.61 -12.60
C CYS A 33 0.94 -10.92 -12.15
N GLN A 34 0.45 -12.07 -12.64
CA GLN A 34 1.07 -13.38 -12.39
C GLN A 34 2.33 -13.52 -13.27
N GLY A 35 3.37 -14.16 -12.73
CA GLY A 35 4.66 -14.35 -13.43
C GLY A 35 5.69 -13.24 -13.22
N LEU A 36 5.41 -12.29 -12.32
CA LEU A 36 6.40 -11.35 -11.82
C LEU A 36 7.34 -12.05 -10.82
N SER A 37 8.51 -11.47 -10.55
CA SER A 37 9.47 -11.97 -9.56
C SER A 37 8.95 -11.95 -8.12
N TYR A 38 7.75 -11.41 -7.89
CA TYR A 38 7.08 -11.31 -6.60
C TYR A 38 5.65 -11.86 -6.70
N ASN A 39 5.17 -12.47 -5.61
CA ASN A 39 3.87 -13.16 -5.54
C ASN A 39 2.91 -12.54 -4.53
N GLN A 40 3.31 -11.45 -3.86
CA GLN A 40 2.53 -10.77 -2.84
C GLN A 40 2.49 -9.26 -3.11
N THR A 41 1.44 -8.62 -2.63
CA THR A 41 1.24 -7.17 -2.70
C THR A 41 0.72 -6.66 -1.36
N ILE A 42 0.91 -5.38 -1.10
CA ILE A 42 0.45 -4.73 0.13
C ILE A 42 -0.80 -3.92 -0.19
N VAL A 43 -1.84 -4.07 0.65
CA VAL A 43 -2.99 -3.17 0.68
C VAL A 43 -3.04 -2.40 2.01
N PRO A 44 -3.40 -1.10 2.01
CA PRO A 44 -3.60 -0.27 0.82
C PRO A 44 -2.30 -0.07 0.04
N ASN A 45 -2.36 -0.20 -1.29
CA ASN A 45 -1.17 -0.03 -2.14
C ASN A 45 -0.77 1.45 -2.25
N LEU A 46 0.32 1.77 -2.97
CA LEU A 46 0.81 3.15 -3.11
C LEU A 46 -0.22 4.11 -3.73
N LEU A 47 -1.18 3.59 -4.49
CA LEU A 47 -2.27 4.35 -5.10
C LEU A 47 -3.51 4.45 -4.19
N GLY A 48 -3.43 3.93 -2.96
CA GLY A 48 -4.51 3.94 -1.98
C GLY A 48 -5.59 2.89 -2.22
N HIS A 49 -5.39 1.93 -3.14
CA HIS A 49 -6.39 0.86 -3.33
C HIS A 49 -6.40 -0.07 -2.13
N THR A 50 -7.59 -0.26 -1.57
CA THR A 50 -7.79 -1.02 -0.35
C THR A 50 -7.97 -2.53 -0.60
N SER A 51 -8.11 -2.93 -1.86
CA SER A 51 -8.20 -4.32 -2.29
C SER A 51 -7.65 -4.52 -3.71
N GLN A 52 -7.22 -5.74 -4.03
CA GLN A 52 -6.83 -6.07 -5.41
C GLN A 52 -7.97 -5.91 -6.40
N ARG A 53 -9.22 -6.18 -5.99
CA ARG A 53 -10.40 -6.02 -6.85
C ARG A 53 -10.60 -4.57 -7.27
N GLU A 54 -10.44 -3.63 -6.34
CA GLU A 54 -10.48 -2.19 -6.65
C GLU A 54 -9.35 -1.80 -7.61
N ALA A 55 -8.14 -2.30 -7.37
CA ALA A 55 -6.99 -2.07 -8.24
C ALA A 55 -7.22 -2.60 -9.66
N VAL A 56 -7.82 -3.79 -9.81
CA VAL A 56 -8.19 -4.36 -11.12
C VAL A 56 -9.22 -3.50 -11.83
N MET A 57 -10.28 -3.05 -11.14
CA MET A 57 -11.31 -2.23 -11.78
C MET A 57 -10.74 -0.92 -12.34
N LYS A 58 -9.86 -0.24 -11.59
CA LYS A 58 -9.20 0.99 -12.08
C LYS A 58 -8.15 0.70 -13.15
N MET A 59 -7.42 -0.41 -13.05
CA MET A 59 -6.45 -0.82 -14.08
C MET A 59 -7.14 -1.18 -15.39
N SER A 60 -8.24 -1.93 -15.34
CA SER A 60 -9.05 -2.29 -16.51
C SER A 60 -9.60 -1.05 -17.20
N PHE A 61 -10.12 -0.08 -16.43
CA PHE A 61 -10.53 1.22 -16.95
C PHE A 61 -9.36 1.90 -17.68
N PHE A 62 -8.20 2.03 -17.04
CA PHE A 62 -7.02 2.66 -17.66
C PHE A 62 -6.58 1.95 -18.96
N LYS A 63 -6.58 0.61 -18.99
CA LYS A 63 -6.28 -0.17 -20.20
C LYS A 63 -7.32 0.07 -21.30
N THR A 64 -8.60 0.22 -20.97
CA THR A 64 -9.66 0.54 -21.93
C THR A 64 -9.48 1.92 -22.55
N PHE A 65 -9.01 2.93 -21.81
CA PHE A 65 -8.71 4.26 -22.39
C PHE A 65 -7.47 4.26 -23.28
N HIS A 66 -6.46 3.43 -22.97
CA HIS A 66 -5.23 3.36 -23.77
C HIS A 66 -5.34 2.49 -25.04
N ILE A 67 -6.44 1.75 -25.23
CA ILE A 67 -6.73 0.98 -26.46
C ILE A 67 -7.61 1.79 -27.44
N LEU A 68 -8.16 2.94 -26.99
CA LEU A 68 -8.98 3.85 -27.79
C LEU A 68 -8.20 5.09 -28.29
N ILE A 69 -6.87 5.07 -28.21
CA ILE A 69 -5.91 6.02 -28.81
C ILE A 69 -4.93 5.24 -29.66
#